data_AF-A0A968NXU8-F1
#
_entry.id   AF-A0A968NXU8-F1
#
_cell.length_a   1.000
_cell.length_b   1.000
_cell.length_c   1.000
_cell.angle_alpha   90.00
_cell.angle_beta   90.00
_cell.angle_gamma   90.00
#
_symmetry.space_group_name_H-M   'P 1'
#
loop_
_entity.id
_entity.type
_entity.pdbx_description
1 polymer ?
#
loop_
_entity_poly.entity_id
_entity_poly.type
_entity_poly.pdbx_seq_one_letter_code
_entity_poly.pdbx_strand_id
1 'polypeptide(L)'
;SIDSRLLLPLLAIALLAGLGALAYYLLPRLSPQPQPLPTLADSPVATEPISEPTATVAATQTPFRDAVNRATEAATQTQTAATAEEWQQVVTLWEEAIALMNQVPQNDDNYAIAQEKVSEYQGYLDYAQRKLDEASQDGLGSADE
;
A
#
# COMPACT_ATOMS: atom_id res chain seq x y z
N SER A 1 -12.59 -26.86 33.12
CA SER A 1 -12.98 -26.73 31.70
C SER A 1 -12.23 -25.57 31.12
N ILE A 2 -11.51 -25.80 30.03
CA ILE A 2 -10.58 -24.85 29.42
C ILE A 2 -11.38 -23.71 28.76
N ASP A 3 -11.07 -22.47 29.15
CA ASP A 3 -11.72 -21.23 28.69
C ASP A 3 -11.56 -21.05 27.17
N SER A 4 -12.69 -21.01 26.45
CA SER A 4 -12.74 -20.78 25.00
C SER A 4 -12.61 -19.30 24.61
N ARG A 5 -11.98 -18.46 25.45
CA ARG A 5 -11.75 -17.03 25.17
C ARG A 5 -10.37 -16.73 24.55
N LEU A 6 -9.59 -17.77 24.24
CA LEU A 6 -8.22 -17.66 23.74
C LEU A 6 -8.04 -18.05 22.26
N LEU A 7 -9.12 -18.20 21.48
CA LEU A 7 -9.03 -18.76 20.12
C LEU A 7 -9.61 -17.94 18.97
N LEU A 8 -9.97 -16.66 19.15
CA LEU A 8 -10.22 -15.75 18.02
C LEU A 8 -9.77 -14.34 18.40
N PRO A 9 -8.73 -13.78 17.75
CA PRO A 9 -8.75 -13.58 16.31
C PRO A 9 -7.41 -13.91 15.62
N LEU A 10 -7.02 -15.19 15.56
CA LEU A 10 -5.99 -15.63 14.59
C LEU A 10 -6.55 -15.74 13.14
N LEU A 11 -7.71 -15.13 12.86
CA LEU A 11 -8.46 -15.30 11.62
C LEU A 11 -8.73 -13.99 10.85
N ALA A 12 -8.04 -12.89 11.17
CA ALA A 12 -8.16 -11.65 10.38
C ALA A 12 -6.99 -11.39 9.42
N ILE A 13 -5.85 -12.07 9.57
CA ILE A 13 -4.62 -11.78 8.78
C ILE A 13 -4.47 -12.71 7.56
N ALA A 14 -5.38 -13.68 7.37
CA ALA A 14 -5.34 -14.58 6.21
C ALA A 14 -6.03 -14.02 4.95
N LEU A 15 -6.55 -12.79 4.97
CA LEU A 15 -7.18 -12.16 3.79
C LEU A 15 -6.35 -11.04 3.13
N LEU A 16 -5.08 -10.90 3.50
CA LEU A 16 -4.18 -9.88 2.94
C LEU A 16 -3.33 -10.34 1.74
N ALA A 17 -3.55 -11.57 1.25
CA ALA A 17 -2.91 -12.07 0.02
C ALA A 17 -3.89 -12.14 -1.17
N GLY A 18 -5.19 -11.87 -0.97
CA GLY A 18 -6.23 -12.24 -1.94
C GLY A 18 -6.66 -11.17 -2.96
N LEU A 19 -6.53 -9.87 -2.67
CA LEU A 19 -7.22 -8.86 -3.49
C LEU A 19 -6.35 -8.13 -4.52
N GLY A 20 -5.03 -8.04 -4.32
CA GLY A 20 -4.14 -7.51 -5.36
C GLY A 20 -4.01 -8.44 -6.57
N ALA A 21 -4.02 -9.76 -6.33
CA ALA A 21 -3.96 -10.75 -7.39
C ALA A 21 -5.30 -10.88 -8.14
N LEU A 22 -6.44 -10.81 -7.45
CA LEU A 22 -7.74 -11.00 -8.11
C LEU A 22 -8.06 -9.85 -9.08
N ALA A 23 -7.71 -8.60 -8.74
CA ALA A 23 -7.86 -7.47 -9.67
C ALA A 23 -6.95 -7.60 -10.92
N TYR A 24 -5.75 -8.18 -10.77
CA TYR A 24 -4.84 -8.42 -11.91
C TYR A 24 -5.34 -9.53 -12.87
N TYR A 25 -6.12 -10.50 -12.38
CA TYR A 25 -6.60 -11.64 -13.17
C TYR A 25 -7.96 -11.42 -13.86
N LEU A 26 -8.65 -10.29 -13.63
CA LEU A 26 -10.03 -10.07 -14.11
C LEU A 26 -10.23 -8.94 -15.13
N LEU A 27 -9.19 -8.21 -15.55
CA LEU A 27 -9.32 -7.31 -16.72
C LEU A 27 -9.06 -8.08 -18.03
N PRO A 28 -10.08 -8.24 -18.91
CA PRO A 28 -9.81 -8.61 -20.29
C PRO A 28 -8.92 -7.51 -20.89
N ARG A 29 -7.75 -7.89 -21.42
CA ARG A 29 -6.89 -7.00 -22.19
C ARG A 29 -7.75 -6.38 -23.29
N LEU A 30 -8.07 -5.09 -23.17
CA LEU A 30 -8.61 -4.30 -24.27
C LEU A 30 -7.57 -4.38 -25.39
N SER A 31 -7.85 -5.21 -26.38
CA SER A 31 -7.05 -5.35 -27.59
C SER A 31 -6.79 -3.97 -28.15
N PRO A 32 -5.54 -3.53 -28.33
CA PRO A 32 -5.27 -2.35 -29.13
C PRO A 32 -5.80 -2.63 -30.54
N GLN A 33 -6.89 -1.96 -30.90
CA GLN A 33 -7.47 -2.03 -32.23
C GLN A 33 -6.37 -1.64 -33.23
N PRO A 34 -6.08 -2.46 -34.26
CA PRO A 34 -5.08 -2.10 -35.25
C PRO A 34 -5.51 -0.80 -35.91
N GLN A 35 -4.79 0.29 -35.64
CA GLN A 35 -5.10 1.57 -36.26
C GLN A 35 -4.84 1.45 -37.76
N PRO A 36 -5.81 1.82 -38.61
CA PRO A 36 -5.59 1.80 -40.05
C PRO A 36 -4.51 2.82 -40.39
N LEU A 37 -3.44 2.38 -41.06
CA LEU A 37 -2.40 3.27 -41.60
C LEU A 37 -3.05 4.28 -42.58
N PRO A 38 -2.87 5.59 -42.37
CA PRO A 38 -2.90 6.54 -43.47
C PRO A 38 -1.49 6.66 -44.05
N THR A 39 -1.37 6.24 -45.31
CA THR A 39 -0.22 6.42 -46.19
C THR A 39 0.12 7.91 -46.38
N LEU A 40 1.42 8.24 -46.24
CA LEU A 40 2.17 9.39 -46.77
C LEU A 40 1.41 10.70 -47.09
N ALA A 41 1.58 11.71 -46.23
CA ALA A 41 1.52 13.11 -46.63
C ALA A 41 2.70 13.87 -46.03
N ASP A 42 3.59 14.28 -46.93
CA ASP A 42 4.68 15.24 -46.77
C ASP A 42 4.15 16.58 -46.22
N SER A 43 4.68 17.06 -45.08
CA SER A 43 4.81 18.50 -44.77
C SER A 43 5.62 18.75 -43.48
N PRO A 44 6.62 19.66 -43.51
CA PRO A 44 7.56 19.91 -42.43
C PRO A 44 7.16 21.08 -41.49
N VAL A 45 7.66 20.99 -40.26
CA VAL A 45 7.94 22.08 -39.30
C VAL A 45 6.75 22.86 -38.72
N ALA A 46 6.46 22.57 -37.45
CA ALA A 46 6.14 23.59 -36.45
C ALA A 46 7.04 23.38 -35.23
N THR A 47 8.05 24.25 -35.11
CA THR A 47 8.89 24.41 -33.92
C THR A 47 8.05 25.07 -32.83
N GLU A 48 7.46 24.26 -31.95
CA GLU A 48 7.18 24.66 -30.57
C GLU A 48 7.91 23.65 -29.68
N PRO A 49 8.82 24.09 -28.78
CA PRO A 49 9.30 23.22 -27.73
C PRO A 49 8.13 23.03 -26.76
N ILE A 50 7.29 22.04 -27.03
CA ILE A 50 6.49 21.43 -25.98
C ILE A 50 7.52 20.79 -25.06
N SER A 51 7.94 21.55 -24.04
CA SER A 51 8.76 21.02 -22.95
C SER A 51 8.00 19.85 -22.35
N GLU A 52 8.46 18.67 -22.74
CA GLU A 52 8.16 17.34 -22.24
C GLU A 52 7.61 17.32 -20.80
N PRO A 53 6.43 16.73 -20.54
CA PRO A 53 6.18 16.09 -19.26
C PRO A 53 6.75 14.66 -19.26
N THR A 54 7.76 14.35 -20.08
CA THR A 54 8.38 13.02 -20.14
C THR A 54 9.25 12.73 -18.89
N ALA A 55 9.57 13.75 -18.09
CA ALA A 55 10.32 13.58 -16.83
C ALA A 55 9.45 13.17 -15.63
N THR A 56 8.12 13.20 -15.72
CA THR A 56 7.25 12.92 -14.56
C THR A 56 7.01 11.42 -14.33
N VAL A 57 6.95 10.61 -15.39
CA VAL A 57 6.60 9.17 -15.31
C VAL A 57 7.66 8.32 -14.57
N ALA A 58 8.92 8.77 -14.53
CA ALA A 58 10.00 8.07 -13.83
C ALA A 58 10.04 8.36 -12.31
N ALA A 59 9.48 9.48 -11.86
CA ALA A 59 9.42 9.85 -10.45
C ALA A 59 8.14 9.35 -9.74
N THR A 60 7.07 9.07 -10.51
CA THR A 60 5.74 8.70 -9.97
C THR A 60 5.62 7.23 -9.54
N GLN A 61 6.39 6.30 -10.13
CA GLN A 61 6.38 4.89 -9.74
C GLN A 61 7.09 4.60 -8.41
N THR A 62 8.04 5.44 -8.03
CA THR A 62 8.82 5.31 -6.78
C THR A 62 7.93 5.34 -5.52
N PRO A 63 7.06 6.34 -5.30
CA PRO A 63 6.25 6.41 -4.07
C PRO A 63 5.29 5.23 -3.93
N PHE A 64 4.63 4.79 -5.01
CA PHE A 64 3.71 3.66 -4.95
C PHE A 64 4.43 2.36 -4.56
N ARG A 65 5.53 2.04 -5.25
CA ARG A 65 6.31 0.82 -4.95
C ARG A 65 6.86 0.85 -3.52
N ASP A 66 7.42 1.98 -3.10
CA ASP A 66 8.03 2.10 -1.79
C ASP A 66 6.96 2.01 -0.68
N ALA A 67 5.76 2.56 -0.93
CA ALA A 67 4.61 2.37 -0.04
C ALA A 67 4.22 0.90 0.12
N VAL A 68 4.14 0.15 -0.98
CA VAL A 68 3.81 -1.28 -0.95
C VAL A 68 4.88 -2.08 -0.19
N ASN A 69 6.15 -1.71 -0.34
CA ASN A 69 7.24 -2.35 0.41
C ASN A 69 7.08 -2.10 1.92
N ARG A 70 6.78 -0.87 2.34
CA ARG A 70 6.53 -0.53 3.75
C ARG A 70 5.32 -1.25 4.33
N ALA A 71 4.22 -1.32 3.57
CA ALA A 71 3.04 -2.07 3.98
C ALA A 71 3.33 -3.58 4.11
N THR A 72 4.13 -4.14 3.22
CA THR A 72 4.54 -5.56 3.28
C THR A 72 5.40 -5.83 4.51
N GLU A 73 6.33 -4.92 4.82
CA GLU A 73 7.16 -4.98 6.02
C GLU A 73 6.28 -4.89 7.28
N ALA A 74 5.35 -3.93 7.33
CA ALA A 74 4.40 -3.75 8.43
C ALA A 74 3.58 -5.02 8.68
N ALA A 75 3.00 -5.59 7.61
CA ALA A 75 2.22 -6.82 7.69
C ALA A 75 3.05 -8.04 8.12
N THR A 76 4.33 -8.09 7.73
CA THR A 76 5.25 -9.15 8.17
C THR A 76 5.57 -9.00 9.66
N GLN A 77 5.93 -7.80 10.11
CA GLN A 77 6.24 -7.54 11.52
C GLN A 77 5.02 -7.71 12.43
N THR A 78 3.82 -7.36 11.96
CA THR A 78 2.55 -7.57 12.69
C THR A 78 2.34 -9.02 13.12
N GLN A 79 2.87 -10.00 12.36
CA GLN A 79 2.71 -11.42 12.67
C GLN A 79 3.55 -11.88 13.87
N THR A 80 4.64 -11.19 14.17
CA THR A 80 5.60 -11.59 15.21
C THR A 80 5.74 -10.57 16.33
N ALA A 81 5.21 -9.35 16.18
CA ALA A 81 5.28 -8.30 17.17
C ALA A 81 4.58 -8.72 18.48
N ALA A 82 5.32 -8.66 19.58
CA ALA A 82 4.86 -9.03 20.92
C ALA A 82 5.05 -7.88 21.92
N THR A 83 6.09 -7.07 21.74
CA THR A 83 6.44 -5.98 22.65
C THR A 83 5.94 -4.63 22.15
N ALA A 84 5.80 -3.67 23.07
CA ALA A 84 5.45 -2.30 22.71
C ALA A 84 6.42 -1.70 21.67
N GLU A 85 7.71 -1.98 21.78
CA GLU A 85 8.71 -1.51 20.82
C GLU A 85 8.49 -2.08 19.41
N GLU A 86 8.14 -3.37 19.29
CA GLU A 86 7.84 -4.00 18.00
C GLU A 86 6.51 -3.47 17.43
N TRP A 87 5.48 -3.28 18.26
CA TRP A 87 4.23 -2.68 17.81
C TRP A 87 4.40 -1.22 17.36
N GLN A 88 5.28 -0.47 18.02
CA GLN A 88 5.62 0.88 17.60
C GLN A 88 6.29 0.88 16.21
N GLN A 89 7.14 -0.10 15.90
CA GLN A 89 7.72 -0.24 14.56
C GLN A 89 6.66 -0.53 13.50
N VAL A 90 5.69 -1.41 13.81
CA VAL A 90 4.55 -1.69 12.93
C VAL A 90 3.73 -0.42 12.66
N VAL A 91 3.46 0.38 13.69
CA VAL A 91 2.77 1.69 13.57
C VAL A 91 3.53 2.60 12.59
N THR A 92 4.83 2.78 12.80
CA THR A 92 5.67 3.62 11.94
C THR A 92 5.64 3.15 10.48
N LEU A 93 5.73 1.84 10.23
CA LEU A 93 5.70 1.30 8.87
C LEU A 93 4.37 1.54 8.16
N TRP A 94 3.24 1.44 8.87
CA TRP A 94 1.93 1.78 8.30
C TRP A 94 1.80 3.28 8.02
N GLU A 95 2.29 4.14 8.90
CA GLU A 95 2.32 5.60 8.69
C GLU A 95 3.16 5.96 7.45
N GLU A 96 4.35 5.37 7.31
CA GLU A 96 5.21 5.56 6.14
C GLU A 96 4.53 5.09 4.85
N ALA A 97 3.89 3.91 4.87
CA ALA A 97 3.17 3.39 3.71
C ALA A 97 2.03 4.33 3.27
N ILE A 98 1.24 4.84 4.24
CA ILE A 98 0.17 5.80 3.98
C ILE A 98 0.73 7.11 3.42
N ALA A 99 1.79 7.64 4.02
CA ALA A 99 2.42 8.87 3.58
C ALA A 99 2.95 8.76 2.14
N LEU A 100 3.53 7.62 1.77
CA LEU A 100 4.02 7.35 0.42
C LEU A 100 2.87 7.16 -0.58
N MET A 101 1.79 6.45 -0.23
CA MET A 101 0.61 6.35 -1.11
C MET A 101 -0.04 7.72 -1.39
N ASN A 102 -0.07 8.61 -0.40
CA ASN A 102 -0.57 9.97 -0.56
C ASN A 102 0.31 10.86 -1.47
N GLN A 103 1.58 10.49 -1.67
CA GLN A 103 2.51 11.19 -2.55
C GLN A 103 2.40 10.73 -4.02
N VAL A 104 1.65 9.67 -4.31
CA VAL A 104 1.43 9.21 -5.69
C VAL A 104 0.72 10.31 -6.47
N PRO A 105 1.29 10.80 -7.59
CA PRO A 105 0.67 11.88 -8.36
C PRO A 105 -0.60 11.45 -9.08
N GLN A 106 -1.54 12.39 -9.29
CA GLN A 106 -2.84 12.13 -9.93
C GLN A 106 -2.74 11.63 -11.39
N ASN A 107 -1.61 11.91 -12.06
CA ASN A 107 -1.34 11.45 -13.42
C ASN A 107 -0.62 10.11 -13.48
N ASP A 108 -0.33 9.47 -12.34
CA ASP A 108 0.19 8.11 -12.29
C ASP A 108 -0.94 7.09 -12.46
N ASP A 109 -0.68 6.03 -13.22
CA ASP A 109 -1.65 4.95 -13.46
C ASP A 109 -2.09 4.26 -12.15
N ASN A 110 -1.28 4.32 -11.09
CA ASN A 110 -1.57 3.73 -9.79
C ASN A 110 -2.31 4.68 -8.85
N TYR A 111 -2.59 5.93 -9.21
CA TYR A 111 -3.17 6.92 -8.29
C TYR A 111 -4.46 6.42 -7.62
N ALA A 112 -5.40 5.89 -8.41
CA ALA A 112 -6.66 5.39 -7.89
C ALA A 112 -6.45 4.24 -6.88
N ILE A 113 -5.53 3.33 -7.20
CA ILE A 113 -5.16 2.20 -6.34
C ILE A 113 -4.48 2.72 -5.06
N ALA A 114 -3.59 3.71 -5.18
CA ALA A 114 -2.91 4.30 -4.03
C ALA A 114 -3.89 4.91 -3.03
N GLN A 115 -4.88 5.67 -3.51
CA GLN A 115 -5.91 6.28 -2.66
C GLN A 115 -6.82 5.24 -2.01
N GLU A 116 -7.17 4.16 -2.72
CA GLU A 116 -7.87 3.01 -2.11
C GLU A 116 -7.04 2.38 -0.99
N LYS A 117 -5.74 2.16 -1.22
CA LYS A 117 -4.81 1.60 -0.23
C LYS A 117 -4.61 2.49 0.99
N VAL A 118 -4.67 3.81 0.86
CA VAL A 118 -4.62 4.72 2.03
C VAL A 118 -5.74 4.40 3.02
N SER A 119 -6.98 4.22 2.55
CA SER A 119 -8.11 3.89 3.43
C SER A 119 -7.95 2.52 4.09
N GLU A 120 -7.40 1.54 3.38
CA GLU A 120 -7.14 0.21 3.91
C GLU A 120 -6.04 0.24 4.99
N TYR A 121 -4.92 0.91 4.69
CA TYR A 121 -3.77 1.01 5.59
C TYR A 121 -4.08 1.80 6.87
N GLN A 122 -4.98 2.78 6.81
CA GLN A 122 -5.49 3.45 8.02
C GLN A 122 -6.12 2.47 9.01
N GLY A 123 -6.88 1.48 8.52
CA GLY A 123 -7.44 0.44 9.38
C GLY A 123 -6.37 -0.45 10.02
N TYR A 124 -5.27 -0.72 9.31
CA TYR A 124 -4.14 -1.47 9.87
C TYR A 124 -3.31 -0.66 10.86
N LEU A 125 -3.16 0.64 10.61
CA LEU A 125 -2.56 1.58 11.54
C LEU A 125 -3.34 1.62 12.86
N ASP A 126 -4.66 1.78 12.79
CA ASP A 126 -5.54 1.79 13.97
C ASP A 126 -5.39 0.49 14.78
N TYR A 127 -5.32 -0.66 14.08
CA TYR A 127 -5.08 -1.95 14.73
C TYR A 127 -3.72 -1.98 15.44
N ALA A 128 -2.65 -1.56 14.76
CA ALA A 128 -1.30 -1.54 15.32
C ALA A 128 -1.19 -0.61 16.54
N GLN A 129 -1.83 0.56 16.49
CA GLN A 129 -1.88 1.50 17.63
C GLN A 129 -2.57 0.88 18.85
N ARG A 130 -3.70 0.19 18.65
CA ARG A 130 -4.39 -0.50 19.76
C ARG A 130 -3.53 -1.59 20.38
N LYS A 131 -2.77 -2.33 19.57
CA LYS A 131 -1.84 -3.36 20.05
C LYS A 131 -0.64 -2.74 20.80
N LEU A 132 -0.14 -1.60 20.35
CA LEU A 132 0.88 -0.83 21.05
C LEU A 132 0.40 -0.37 22.44
N ASP A 133 -0.82 0.15 22.52
CA ASP A 133 -1.40 0.61 23.79
C ASP A 133 -1.56 -0.55 24.80
N GLU A 134 -2.01 -1.71 24.32
CA GLU A 134 -2.13 -2.95 25.12
C GLU A 134 -0.75 -3.41 25.63
N ALA A 135 0.23 -3.56 24.73
CA ALA A 135 1.57 -4.04 25.07
C ALA A 135 2.32 -3.09 26.02
N SER A 136 2.03 -1.79 25.95
CA SER A 136 2.60 -0.77 26.83
C SER A 136 2.04 -0.83 28.26
N GLN A 137 0.79 -1.28 28.42
CA GLN A 137 0.14 -1.44 29.72
C GLN A 137 0.62 -2.71 30.45
N ASP A 138 0.81 -3.82 29.71
CA ASP A 138 1.29 -5.08 30.27
C ASP A 138 2.70 -4.96 30.88
N GLY A 139 3.57 -4.14 30.26
CA GLY A 139 4.91 -3.85 30.78
C GLY A 139 4.92 -3.08 32.11
N LEU A 140 3.87 -2.32 32.40
CA LEU A 140 3.74 -1.55 33.65
C LEU A 140 3.10 -2.37 34.78
N GLY A 141 2.19 -3.30 34.47
CA GLY A 141 1.53 -4.15 35.47
C GLY A 141 2.44 -5.23 36.07
N SER A 142 3.55 -5.55 35.42
CA SER A 142 4.47 -6.63 35.82
C SER A 142 5.50 -6.21 36.89
N ALA A 143 5.53 -4.93 37.29
CA ALA A 143 6.55 -4.38 38.19
C ALA A 143 6.14 -4.34 39.68
N ASP A 144 4.89 -4.69 40.01
CA ASP A 144 4.31 -4.55 41.36
C ASP A 144 3.87 -5.88 42.04
N GLU A 145 4.28 -7.05 41.53
CA GLU A 145 4.12 -8.37 42.20
C GLU A 145 5.46 -8.94 42.70
#